data_AF-A0AAD7X2D9-F1
#
_entry.id   AF-A0AAD7X2D9-F1
#
_cell.length_a   1.000
_cell.length_b   1.000
_cell.length_c   1.000
_cell.angle_alpha   90.00
_cell.angle_beta   90.00
_cell.angle_gamma   90.00
#
_symmetry.space_group_name_H-M   'P 1'
#
loop_
_entity.id
_entity.type
_entity.pdbx_description
1 polymer ?
#
loop_
_entity_poly.entity_id
_entity_poly.type
_entity_poly.pdbx_seq_one_letter_code
_entity_poly.pdbx_strand_id
1 'polypeptide(L)'
;MSLAAEMFVSQIAAAEPWPENATLYQPLKDDQILLSDCASSLAVQAYLRMCNLPINVSYRANAEYMSPSGKVPFIHVGNQVVSELGPIVQFTKAKGHSLSDGLDDVQRAEMKAYMELVNNMLLTAELYIQWCDENTVAEITRLRYSSPYSWPLNHILAFQKQWEVRRKMNAIGWAGKSLAQVYEDVSQCCQALSQRLGTQPYFFNKQPTELDALVFGHLFTILTTQLTSNELSEKIKNYGNLLSFCRRVEQNFFEERDGDSTASSSSRFSKGPSLI
;
A
#
# COMPACT_ATOMS: atom_id res chain seq x y z
N MET A 1 -4.58 -16.40 -9.73
CA MET A 1 -3.52 -17.41 -9.89
C MET A 1 -4.00 -18.73 -9.30
N SER A 2 -3.48 -19.87 -9.75
CA SER A 2 -3.90 -21.19 -9.27
C SER A 2 -3.31 -21.48 -7.89
N LEU A 3 -4.10 -22.10 -7.00
CA LEU A 3 -3.68 -22.58 -5.66
C LEU A 3 -2.38 -23.41 -5.72
N ALA A 4 -2.15 -24.11 -6.84
CA ALA A 4 -0.95 -24.91 -7.07
C ALA A 4 0.33 -24.05 -7.26
N ALA A 5 0.20 -22.86 -7.87
CA ALA A 5 1.32 -21.94 -8.01
C ALA A 5 1.73 -21.34 -6.65
N GLU A 6 0.74 -21.04 -5.81
CA GLU A 6 0.94 -20.53 -4.45
C GLU A 6 1.63 -21.57 -3.55
N MET A 7 1.23 -22.85 -3.67
CA MET A 7 1.86 -23.95 -2.93
C MET A 7 3.31 -24.22 -3.36
N PHE A 8 3.62 -24.11 -4.65
CA PHE A 8 4.95 -24.38 -5.18
C PHE A 8 5.96 -23.29 -4.78
N VAL A 9 5.55 -22.02 -4.80
CA VAL A 9 6.36 -20.89 -4.31
C VAL A 9 6.63 -21.03 -2.80
N SER A 10 5.63 -21.48 -2.03
CA SER A 10 5.76 -21.71 -0.59
C SER A 10 6.79 -22.80 -0.23
N GLN A 11 6.83 -23.92 -0.97
CA GLN A 11 7.77 -25.01 -0.70
C GLN A 11 9.24 -24.66 -1.02
N ILE A 12 9.49 -23.86 -2.05
CA ILE A 12 10.87 -23.47 -2.44
C ILE A 12 11.41 -22.34 -1.55
N ALA A 13 10.53 -21.46 -1.05
CA ALA A 13 10.94 -20.31 -0.22
C ALA A 13 11.47 -20.69 1.17
N ALA A 14 11.07 -21.85 1.71
CA ALA A 14 11.30 -22.24 3.11
C ALA A 14 12.76 -22.58 3.48
N ALA A 15 13.66 -22.76 2.51
CA ALA A 15 15.01 -23.26 2.78
C ALA A 15 16.08 -22.18 3.04
N GLU A 16 15.90 -20.95 2.57
CA GLU A 16 16.93 -19.90 2.65
C GLU A 16 16.55 -18.77 3.62
N PRO A 17 17.46 -18.31 4.49
CA PRO A 17 17.22 -17.20 5.39
C PRO A 17 16.91 -15.91 4.61
N TRP A 18 16.25 -14.95 5.25
CA TRP A 18 15.97 -13.66 4.62
C TRP A 18 17.28 -12.93 4.29
N PRO A 19 17.56 -12.63 3.00
CA PRO A 19 18.83 -12.05 2.59
C PRO A 19 18.88 -10.55 2.88
N GLU A 20 20.06 -10.03 3.21
CA GLU A 20 20.27 -8.59 3.47
C GLU A 20 20.06 -7.71 2.23
N ASN A 21 20.22 -8.28 1.03
CA ASN A 21 20.03 -7.58 -0.23
C ASN A 21 18.58 -7.64 -0.77
N ALA A 22 17.62 -8.07 0.05
CA ALA A 22 16.21 -8.02 -0.29
C ALA A 22 15.85 -6.59 -0.76
N THR A 23 15.16 -6.49 -1.90
CA THR A 23 14.87 -5.19 -2.52
C THR A 23 13.37 -5.06 -2.80
N LEU A 24 12.77 -3.95 -2.38
CA LEU A 24 11.42 -3.53 -2.73
C LEU A 24 11.48 -2.54 -3.89
N TYR A 25 10.76 -2.84 -4.95
CA TYR A 25 10.68 -2.02 -6.15
C TYR A 25 9.38 -1.23 -6.20
N GLN A 26 9.49 0.07 -6.49
CA GLN A 26 8.37 0.98 -6.64
C GLN A 26 8.66 2.10 -7.67
N PRO A 27 7.62 2.80 -8.16
CA PRO A 27 7.80 3.94 -9.07
C PRO A 27 8.56 5.11 -8.43
N LEU A 28 9.07 6.04 -9.26
CA LEU A 28 9.76 7.25 -8.79
C LEU A 28 8.83 8.10 -7.90
N LYS A 29 9.36 8.54 -6.74
CA LYS A 29 8.57 9.13 -5.65
C LYS A 29 7.90 10.46 -6.00
N ASP A 30 8.61 11.38 -6.64
CA ASP A 30 8.10 12.75 -6.83
C ASP A 30 7.34 12.93 -8.15
N ASP A 31 7.75 12.20 -9.20
CA ASP A 31 7.26 12.43 -10.57
C ASP A 31 6.25 11.38 -11.07
N GLN A 32 6.14 10.21 -10.41
CA GLN A 32 5.41 9.07 -10.98
C GLN A 32 4.45 8.37 -10.03
N ILE A 33 4.81 8.22 -8.75
CA ILE A 33 4.01 7.40 -7.85
C ILE A 33 2.61 8.01 -7.67
N LEU A 34 1.60 7.18 -7.92
CA LEU A 34 0.21 7.54 -7.72
C LEU A 34 -0.18 7.21 -6.27
N LEU A 35 -1.21 7.90 -5.74
CA LEU A 35 -1.79 7.67 -4.41
C LEU A 35 -1.91 6.17 -4.01
N SER A 36 -2.63 5.35 -4.78
CA SER A 36 -2.82 3.91 -4.55
C SER A 36 -1.52 3.09 -4.55
N ASP A 37 -0.58 3.40 -5.45
CA ASP A 37 0.73 2.74 -5.49
C ASP A 37 1.59 3.14 -4.29
N CYS A 38 1.49 4.40 -3.85
CA CYS A 38 2.16 4.91 -2.65
C CYS A 38 1.61 4.23 -1.40
N ALA A 39 0.29 4.11 -1.27
CA ALA A 39 -0.37 3.44 -0.16
C ALA A 39 0.04 1.97 -0.07
N SER A 40 -0.01 1.26 -1.21
CA SER A 40 0.41 -0.14 -1.31
C SER A 40 1.91 -0.31 -0.99
N SER A 41 2.75 0.62 -1.46
CA SER A 41 4.19 0.63 -1.19
C SER A 41 4.48 0.81 0.29
N LEU A 42 3.80 1.77 0.93
CA LEU A 42 3.97 2.06 2.34
C LEU A 42 3.44 0.90 3.21
N ALA A 43 2.33 0.27 2.82
CA ALA A 43 1.81 -0.92 3.50
C ALA A 43 2.81 -2.08 3.51
N VAL A 44 3.43 -2.39 2.36
CA VAL A 44 4.44 -3.45 2.28
C VAL A 44 5.69 -3.08 3.06
N GLN A 45 6.16 -1.83 2.97
CA GLN A 45 7.29 -1.37 3.77
C GLN A 45 7.02 -1.47 5.28
N ALA A 46 5.84 -1.05 5.73
CA ALA A 46 5.43 -1.15 7.12
C ALA A 46 5.40 -2.62 7.57
N TYR A 47 4.80 -3.51 6.78
CA TYR A 47 4.75 -4.94 7.07
C TYR A 47 6.14 -5.55 7.25
N LEU A 48 7.05 -5.33 6.30
CA LEU A 48 8.41 -5.86 6.35
C LEU A 48 9.20 -5.29 7.55
N ARG A 49 9.02 -4.00 7.84
CA ARG A 49 9.65 -3.34 9.00
C ARG A 49 9.12 -3.89 10.33
N MET A 50 7.81 -4.15 10.42
CA MET A 50 7.16 -4.80 11.58
C MET A 50 7.66 -6.23 11.79
N CYS A 51 7.94 -6.97 10.71
CA CYS A 51 8.61 -8.28 10.76
C CYS A 51 10.10 -8.21 11.12
N ASN A 52 10.67 -7.00 11.28
CA ASN A 52 12.12 -6.77 11.45
C ASN A 52 12.97 -7.34 10.30
N LEU A 53 12.43 -7.29 9.07
CA LEU A 53 13.13 -7.77 7.89
C LEU A 53 13.89 -6.61 7.21
N PRO A 54 15.19 -6.77 6.91
CA PRO A 54 15.93 -5.77 6.14
C PRO A 54 15.39 -5.71 4.71
N ILE A 55 15.18 -4.49 4.21
CA ILE A 55 14.69 -4.27 2.86
C ILE A 55 15.25 -2.96 2.29
N ASN A 56 15.83 -3.02 1.10
CA ASN A 56 16.29 -1.85 0.36
C ASN A 56 15.19 -1.38 -0.58
N VAL A 57 14.89 -0.08 -0.59
CA VAL A 57 13.89 0.48 -1.52
C VAL A 57 14.59 0.93 -2.80
N SER A 58 14.22 0.36 -3.94
CA SER A 58 14.73 0.71 -5.26
C SER A 58 13.64 1.35 -6.10
N TYR A 59 13.90 2.54 -6.61
CA TYR A 59 12.98 3.27 -7.46
C TYR A 59 13.26 2.97 -8.93
N ARG A 60 12.23 2.56 -9.67
CA ARG A 60 12.34 2.22 -11.10
C ARG A 60 11.18 2.82 -11.89
N ALA A 61 11.51 3.50 -12.99
CA ALA A 61 10.52 4.13 -13.85
C ALA A 61 9.58 3.12 -14.54
N ASN A 62 10.08 1.90 -14.79
CA ASN A 62 9.34 0.79 -15.38
C ASN A 62 8.92 -0.28 -14.35
N ALA A 63 8.80 0.07 -13.06
CA ALA A 63 8.50 -0.87 -11.98
C ALA A 63 7.23 -1.71 -12.24
N GLU A 64 6.17 -1.11 -12.81
CA GLU A 64 4.93 -1.81 -13.16
C GLU A 64 5.18 -3.01 -14.09
N TYR A 65 6.04 -2.84 -15.09
CA TYR A 65 6.39 -3.90 -16.06
C TYR A 65 7.41 -4.91 -15.57
N MET A 66 8.14 -4.59 -14.50
CA MET A 66 9.02 -5.55 -13.82
C MET A 66 8.23 -6.47 -12.89
N SER A 67 7.04 -6.05 -12.46
CA SER A 67 6.20 -6.81 -11.54
C SER A 67 5.54 -8.00 -12.23
N PRO A 68 5.55 -9.20 -11.60
CA PRO A 68 4.90 -10.39 -12.16
C PRO A 68 3.38 -10.23 -12.29
N SER A 69 2.74 -9.39 -11.46
CA SER A 69 1.30 -9.11 -11.55
C SER A 69 0.95 -7.82 -12.28
N GLY A 70 1.95 -7.05 -12.74
CA GLY A 70 1.72 -5.71 -13.27
C GLY A 70 1.30 -4.69 -12.22
N LYS A 71 1.47 -5.01 -10.92
CA LYS A 71 1.16 -4.09 -9.80
C LYS A 71 2.39 -3.84 -8.95
N VAL A 72 2.49 -2.62 -8.43
CA VAL A 72 3.55 -2.19 -7.51
C VAL A 72 2.98 -1.99 -6.10
N PRO A 73 3.79 -2.14 -5.05
CA PRO A 73 5.19 -2.58 -5.05
C PRO A 73 5.33 -4.09 -5.30
N PHE A 74 6.56 -4.51 -5.57
CA PHE A 74 6.96 -5.92 -5.49
C PHE A 74 8.32 -6.05 -4.82
N ILE A 75 8.59 -7.21 -4.24
CA ILE A 75 9.87 -7.54 -3.62
C ILE A 75 10.64 -8.54 -4.48
N HIS A 76 11.96 -8.40 -4.46
CA HIS A 76 12.91 -9.34 -5.00
C HIS A 76 13.77 -9.88 -3.85
N VAL A 77 13.62 -11.17 -3.55
CA VAL A 77 14.26 -11.83 -2.41
C VAL A 77 14.87 -13.14 -2.89
N GLY A 78 16.20 -13.22 -2.95
CA GLY A 78 16.90 -14.33 -3.58
C GLY A 78 16.50 -14.47 -5.05
N ASN A 79 16.00 -15.64 -5.44
CA ASN A 79 15.52 -15.92 -6.80
C ASN A 79 13.99 -15.73 -6.97
N GLN A 80 13.32 -15.14 -5.98
CA GLN A 80 11.87 -15.00 -5.96
C GLN A 80 11.45 -13.54 -6.12
N VAL A 81 10.43 -13.32 -6.96
CA VAL A 81 9.80 -12.02 -7.17
C VAL A 81 8.33 -12.13 -6.77
N VAL A 82 7.92 -11.35 -5.77
CA VAL A 82 6.57 -11.43 -5.19
C VAL A 82 5.96 -10.03 -5.12
N SER A 83 4.77 -9.87 -5.69
CA SER A 83 4.02 -8.61 -5.73
C SER A 83 2.80 -8.66 -4.82
N GLU A 84 2.34 -7.48 -4.39
CA GLU A 84 1.14 -7.29 -3.55
C GLU A 84 1.29 -7.80 -2.11
N LEU A 85 0.63 -7.13 -1.16
CA LEU A 85 0.82 -7.42 0.28
C LEU A 85 0.44 -8.87 0.64
N GLY A 86 -0.70 -9.38 0.16
CA GLY A 86 -1.18 -10.72 0.49
C GLY A 86 -0.18 -11.84 0.14
N PRO A 87 0.27 -11.94 -1.13
CA PRO A 87 1.32 -12.88 -1.51
C PRO A 87 2.63 -12.66 -0.76
N ILE A 88 3.02 -11.42 -0.48
CA ILE A 88 4.22 -11.11 0.32
C ILE A 88 4.10 -11.67 1.74
N VAL A 89 2.95 -11.51 2.40
CA VAL A 89 2.67 -12.06 3.74
C VAL A 89 2.76 -13.58 3.74
N GLN A 90 2.25 -14.24 2.68
CA GLN A 90 2.36 -15.70 2.56
C GLN A 90 3.82 -16.13 2.35
N PHE A 91 4.58 -15.39 1.56
CA PHE A 91 5.99 -15.65 1.27
C PHE A 91 6.87 -15.49 2.52
N THR A 92 6.73 -14.39 3.27
CA THR A 92 7.43 -14.18 4.55
C THR A 92 7.07 -15.25 5.56
N LYS A 93 5.79 -15.63 5.63
CA LYS A 93 5.33 -16.72 6.51
C LYS A 93 5.98 -18.06 6.16
N ALA A 94 6.08 -18.40 4.87
CA ALA A 94 6.79 -19.59 4.42
C ALA A 94 8.29 -19.57 4.78
N LYS A 95 8.87 -18.38 4.92
CA LYS A 95 10.24 -18.16 5.42
C LYS A 95 10.35 -18.10 6.96
N GLY A 96 9.27 -18.34 7.70
CA GLY A 96 9.26 -18.33 9.17
C GLY A 96 9.03 -16.97 9.82
N HIS A 97 8.59 -15.96 9.05
CA HIS A 97 8.30 -14.62 9.55
C HIS A 97 6.80 -14.30 9.42
N SER A 98 6.10 -14.24 10.54
CA SER A 98 4.65 -14.02 10.59
C SER A 98 4.28 -13.14 11.77
N LEU A 99 3.44 -12.13 11.53
CA LEU A 99 2.93 -11.24 12.59
C LEU A 99 1.65 -11.79 13.23
N SER A 100 1.01 -12.78 12.61
CA SER A 100 -0.31 -13.30 12.99
C SER A 100 -0.29 -14.73 13.56
N ASP A 101 0.89 -15.25 13.91
CA ASP A 101 1.02 -16.59 14.51
C ASP A 101 0.39 -16.67 15.90
N GLY A 102 0.36 -15.57 16.64
CA GLY A 102 -0.27 -15.47 17.96
C GLY A 102 -1.79 -15.29 17.94
N LEU A 103 -2.42 -15.19 16.76
CA LEU A 103 -3.88 -15.07 16.64
C LEU A 103 -4.55 -16.45 16.65
N ASP A 104 -5.76 -16.53 17.21
CA ASP A 104 -6.61 -17.70 17.03
C ASP A 104 -7.27 -17.73 15.62
N ASP A 105 -7.96 -18.82 15.29
CA ASP A 105 -8.57 -18.99 13.96
C ASP A 105 -9.70 -18.01 13.68
N VAL A 106 -10.43 -17.58 14.72
CA VAL A 106 -11.52 -16.59 14.59
C VAL A 106 -10.90 -15.22 14.30
N GLN A 107 -9.91 -14.82 15.07
CA GLN A 107 -9.16 -13.58 14.89
C GLN A 107 -8.48 -13.53 13.52
N ARG A 108 -7.90 -14.64 13.05
CA ARG A 108 -7.33 -14.71 11.70
C ARG A 108 -8.39 -14.53 10.61
N ALA A 109 -9.58 -15.09 10.77
CA ALA A 109 -10.67 -14.92 9.83
C ALA A 109 -11.19 -13.46 9.83
N GLU A 110 -11.36 -12.87 11.00
CA GLU A 110 -11.74 -11.47 11.15
C GLU A 110 -10.70 -10.53 10.53
N MET A 111 -9.41 -10.77 10.78
CA MET A 111 -8.32 -9.97 10.23
C MET A 111 -8.37 -9.97 8.69
N LYS A 112 -8.57 -11.13 8.08
CA LYS A 112 -8.75 -11.23 6.62
C LYS A 112 -9.98 -10.44 6.14
N ALA A 113 -11.10 -10.50 6.86
CA ALA A 113 -12.29 -9.73 6.51
C ALA A 113 -12.02 -8.22 6.55
N TYR A 114 -11.28 -7.72 7.56
CA TYR A 114 -10.89 -6.31 7.63
C TYR A 114 -9.88 -5.92 6.54
N MET A 115 -8.93 -6.79 6.19
CA MET A 115 -8.02 -6.54 5.06
C MET A 115 -8.79 -6.39 3.75
N GLU A 116 -9.79 -7.26 3.53
CA GLU A 116 -10.67 -7.14 2.35
C GLU A 116 -11.55 -5.90 2.41
N LEU A 117 -12.01 -5.47 3.59
CA LEU A 117 -12.72 -4.19 3.75
C LEU A 117 -11.85 -3.02 3.30
N VAL A 118 -10.58 -2.98 3.73
CA VAL A 118 -9.63 -1.92 3.35
C VAL A 118 -9.38 -1.93 1.84
N ASN A 119 -9.16 -3.09 1.23
CA ASN A 119 -8.95 -3.20 -0.22
C ASN A 119 -10.20 -2.79 -1.03
N ASN A 120 -11.39 -3.19 -0.58
CA ASN A 120 -12.64 -2.91 -1.28
C ASN A 120 -13.14 -1.47 -1.07
N MET A 121 -12.73 -0.80 0.01
CA MET A 121 -13.14 0.57 0.30
C MET A 121 -12.02 1.57 0.01
N LEU A 122 -10.91 1.52 0.74
CA LEU A 122 -9.84 2.53 0.65
C LEU A 122 -9.09 2.45 -0.68
N LEU A 123 -8.53 1.28 -1.03
CA LEU A 123 -7.81 1.13 -2.30
C LEU A 123 -8.71 1.39 -3.51
N THR A 124 -9.99 0.99 -3.43
CA THR A 124 -10.96 1.23 -4.49
C THR A 124 -11.29 2.73 -4.61
N ALA A 125 -11.45 3.44 -3.49
CA ALA A 125 -11.65 4.89 -3.49
C ALA A 125 -10.44 5.65 -4.05
N GLU A 126 -9.22 5.25 -3.69
CA GLU A 126 -7.99 5.83 -4.23
C GLU A 126 -7.93 5.68 -5.76
N LEU A 127 -8.21 4.47 -6.27
CA LEU A 127 -8.27 4.20 -7.71
C LEU A 127 -9.39 5.00 -8.40
N TYR A 128 -10.54 5.13 -7.75
CA TYR A 128 -11.66 5.91 -8.26
C TYR A 128 -11.26 7.38 -8.43
N ILE A 129 -10.70 7.99 -7.39
CA ILE A 129 -10.26 9.39 -7.39
C ILE A 129 -9.18 9.60 -8.45
N GLN A 130 -8.23 8.67 -8.59
CA GLN A 130 -7.16 8.82 -9.58
C GLN A 130 -7.65 8.75 -11.03
N TRP A 131 -8.58 7.85 -11.35
CA TRP A 131 -8.88 7.48 -12.74
C TRP A 131 -10.30 7.80 -13.21
N CYS A 132 -11.22 8.09 -12.29
CA CYS A 132 -12.63 8.39 -12.57
C CYS A 132 -12.99 9.85 -12.28
N ASP A 133 -12.32 10.53 -11.34
CA ASP A 133 -12.47 11.98 -11.18
C ASP A 133 -11.70 12.74 -12.27
N GLU A 134 -12.42 13.43 -13.15
CA GLU A 134 -11.85 14.07 -14.33
C GLU A 134 -10.81 15.15 -13.97
N ASN A 135 -11.00 15.88 -12.85
CA ASN A 135 -10.06 16.91 -12.41
C ASN A 135 -8.73 16.28 -11.99
N THR A 136 -8.76 15.28 -11.10
CA THR A 136 -7.58 14.56 -10.65
C THR A 136 -6.88 13.83 -11.80
N VAL A 137 -7.65 13.25 -12.74
CA VAL A 137 -7.11 12.61 -13.95
C VAL A 137 -6.30 13.59 -14.78
N ALA A 138 -6.86 14.78 -15.05
CA ALA A 138 -6.28 15.77 -15.94
C ALA A 138 -5.06 16.47 -15.32
N GLU A 139 -5.14 16.82 -14.04
CA GLU A 139 -4.13 17.64 -13.36
C GLU A 139 -2.98 16.81 -12.76
N ILE A 140 -3.25 15.59 -12.31
CA ILE A 140 -2.30 14.79 -11.53
C ILE A 140 -2.03 13.44 -12.17
N THR A 141 -3.05 12.59 -12.30
CA THR A 141 -2.85 11.16 -12.56
C THR A 141 -2.22 10.89 -13.91
N ARG A 142 -2.75 11.48 -15.00
CA ARG A 142 -2.19 11.23 -16.33
C ARG A 142 -0.78 11.77 -16.46
N LEU A 143 -0.49 12.95 -15.90
CA LEU A 143 0.84 13.54 -15.95
C LEU A 143 1.88 12.63 -15.26
N ARG A 144 1.57 12.18 -14.04
CA ARG A 144 2.45 11.29 -13.28
C ARG A 144 2.63 9.91 -13.93
N TYR A 145 1.52 9.28 -14.33
CA TYR A 145 1.54 7.96 -14.95
C TYR A 145 2.27 7.95 -16.30
N SER A 146 2.17 9.06 -17.06
CA SER A 146 2.72 9.17 -18.41
C SER A 146 4.18 9.60 -18.44
N SER A 147 4.71 10.20 -17.37
CA SER A 147 6.08 10.77 -17.33
C SER A 147 7.22 9.79 -17.67
N PRO A 148 7.14 8.47 -17.41
CA PRO A 148 8.19 7.53 -17.82
C PRO A 148 8.27 7.29 -19.33
N TYR A 149 7.22 7.60 -20.10
CA TYR A 149 7.04 7.10 -21.46
C TYR A 149 7.13 8.22 -22.49
N SER A 150 7.71 7.91 -23.65
CA SER A 150 7.73 8.81 -24.80
C SER A 150 6.40 8.79 -25.56
N TRP A 151 6.14 9.83 -26.33
CA TRP A 151 5.03 9.85 -27.28
C TRP A 151 5.26 8.80 -28.40
N PRO A 152 4.23 8.06 -28.84
CA PRO A 152 2.81 8.13 -28.44
C PRO A 152 2.43 7.17 -27.30
N LEU A 153 3.38 6.36 -26.81
CA LEU A 153 3.14 5.29 -25.84
C LEU A 153 2.53 5.83 -24.53
N ASN A 154 2.98 7.00 -24.09
CA ASN A 154 2.49 7.68 -22.89
C ASN A 154 0.95 7.85 -22.87
N HIS A 155 0.36 8.29 -23.97
CA HIS A 155 -1.10 8.47 -24.09
C HIS A 155 -1.83 7.14 -24.21
N ILE A 156 -1.28 6.19 -24.95
CA ILE A 156 -1.90 4.87 -25.14
C ILE A 156 -2.00 4.14 -23.81
N LEU A 157 -0.90 4.10 -23.04
CA LEU A 157 -0.87 3.43 -21.74
C LEU A 157 -1.79 4.11 -20.72
N ALA A 158 -1.75 5.45 -20.64
CA ALA A 158 -2.64 6.18 -19.74
C ALA A 158 -4.13 5.92 -20.07
N PHE A 159 -4.48 5.86 -21.36
CA PHE A 159 -5.83 5.53 -21.79
C PHE A 159 -6.22 4.09 -21.44
N GLN A 160 -5.33 3.12 -21.69
CA GLN A 160 -5.55 1.72 -21.34
C GLN A 160 -5.75 1.53 -19.84
N LYS A 161 -4.89 2.14 -19.00
CA LYS A 161 -5.00 2.07 -17.55
C LYS A 161 -6.30 2.70 -17.04
N GLN A 162 -6.66 3.87 -17.57
CA GLN A 162 -7.92 4.51 -17.21
C GLN A 162 -9.13 3.66 -17.59
N TRP A 163 -9.10 3.06 -18.78
CA TRP A 163 -10.16 2.16 -19.24
C TRP A 163 -10.29 0.92 -18.36
N GLU A 164 -9.16 0.31 -17.98
CA GLU A 164 -9.12 -0.84 -17.05
C GLU A 164 -9.78 -0.49 -15.71
N VAL A 165 -9.38 0.64 -15.11
CA VAL A 165 -9.93 1.07 -13.82
C VAL A 165 -11.42 1.40 -13.94
N ARG A 166 -11.85 2.11 -14.98
CA ARG A 166 -13.29 2.39 -15.20
C ARG A 166 -14.10 1.12 -15.39
N ARG A 167 -13.56 0.12 -16.08
CA ARG A 167 -14.19 -1.20 -16.23
C ARG A 167 -14.30 -1.91 -14.87
N LYS A 168 -13.26 -1.86 -14.05
CA LYS A 168 -13.30 -2.37 -12.66
C LYS A 168 -14.40 -1.65 -11.86
N MET A 169 -14.45 -0.33 -11.91
CA MET A 169 -15.48 0.47 -11.21
C MET A 169 -16.89 0.12 -11.68
N ASN A 170 -17.09 -0.15 -12.97
CA ASN A 170 -18.37 -0.62 -13.48
C ASN A 170 -18.77 -1.98 -12.88
N ALA A 171 -17.84 -2.95 -12.88
CA ALA A 171 -18.11 -4.30 -12.37
C ALA A 171 -18.50 -4.34 -10.89
N ILE A 172 -17.98 -3.42 -10.07
CA ILE A 172 -18.30 -3.32 -8.64
C ILE A 172 -19.44 -2.32 -8.33
N GLY A 173 -20.08 -1.75 -9.35
CA GLY A 173 -21.20 -0.82 -9.19
C GLY A 173 -20.81 0.61 -8.78
N TRP A 174 -19.57 1.01 -8.97
CA TRP A 174 -19.04 2.35 -8.64
C TRP A 174 -19.04 3.33 -9.81
N ALA A 175 -19.24 2.88 -11.06
CA ALA A 175 -19.14 3.74 -12.24
C ALA A 175 -20.07 4.96 -12.25
N GLY A 176 -21.17 4.93 -11.50
CA GLY A 176 -22.12 6.04 -11.39
C GLY A 176 -22.03 6.84 -10.08
N LYS A 177 -21.06 6.55 -9.21
CA LYS A 177 -20.95 7.23 -7.92
C LYS A 177 -20.46 8.66 -8.06
N SER A 178 -20.91 9.56 -7.20
CA SER A 178 -20.27 10.88 -7.04
C SER A 178 -19.06 10.79 -6.12
N LEU A 179 -18.15 11.76 -6.18
CA LEU A 179 -17.04 11.85 -5.22
C LEU A 179 -17.54 11.90 -3.77
N ALA A 180 -18.61 12.63 -3.50
CA ALA A 180 -19.21 12.69 -2.17
C ALA A 180 -19.67 11.31 -1.66
N GLN A 181 -20.22 10.45 -2.54
CA GLN A 181 -20.59 9.09 -2.18
C GLN A 181 -19.34 8.24 -1.88
N VAL A 182 -18.28 8.37 -2.68
CA VAL A 182 -17.01 7.68 -2.44
C VAL A 182 -16.39 8.11 -1.11
N TYR A 183 -16.42 9.40 -0.77
CA TYR A 183 -15.95 9.90 0.51
C TYR A 183 -16.78 9.38 1.70
N GLU A 184 -18.08 9.16 1.48
CA GLU A 184 -18.94 8.55 2.49
C GLU A 184 -18.64 7.06 2.69
N ASP A 185 -18.38 6.31 1.61
CA ASP A 185 -17.93 4.91 1.71
C ASP A 185 -16.60 4.80 2.48
N VAL A 186 -15.65 5.72 2.22
CA VAL A 186 -14.40 5.81 2.98
C VAL A 186 -14.68 6.13 4.44
N SER A 187 -15.58 7.07 4.74
CA SER A 187 -15.96 7.41 6.12
C SER A 187 -16.53 6.19 6.85
N GLN A 188 -17.38 5.40 6.21
CA GLN A 188 -17.94 4.16 6.78
C GLN A 188 -16.84 3.13 7.06
N CYS A 189 -15.88 2.97 6.15
CA CYS A 189 -14.70 2.13 6.37
C CYS A 189 -13.88 2.62 7.58
N CYS A 190 -13.59 3.92 7.66
CA CYS A 190 -12.88 4.52 8.78
C CYS A 190 -13.64 4.36 10.10
N GLN A 191 -14.97 4.44 10.08
CA GLN A 191 -15.79 4.16 11.26
C GLN A 191 -15.64 2.71 11.73
N ALA A 192 -15.74 1.74 10.82
CA ALA A 192 -15.58 0.32 11.15
C ALA A 192 -14.17 0.02 11.69
N LEU A 193 -13.13 0.59 11.09
CA LEU A 193 -11.75 0.48 11.56
C LEU A 193 -11.55 1.15 12.92
N SER A 194 -12.09 2.36 13.11
CA SER A 194 -12.01 3.09 14.37
C SER A 194 -12.68 2.32 15.51
N GLN A 195 -13.85 1.73 15.26
CA GLN A 195 -14.54 0.86 16.23
C GLN A 195 -13.73 -0.40 16.54
N ARG A 196 -13.13 -1.03 15.51
CA ARG A 196 -12.31 -2.24 15.71
C ARG A 196 -11.04 -1.97 16.50
N LEU A 197 -10.38 -0.83 16.25
CA LEU A 197 -9.19 -0.40 16.97
C LEU A 197 -9.53 -0.02 18.42
N GLY A 198 -10.64 0.69 18.62
CA GLY A 198 -11.06 1.17 19.93
C GLY A 198 -9.96 2.01 20.60
N THR A 199 -9.52 1.58 21.78
CA THR A 199 -8.43 2.19 22.56
C THR A 199 -7.11 1.41 22.48
N GLN A 200 -7.07 0.34 21.68
CA GLN A 200 -5.89 -0.51 21.57
C GLN A 200 -4.80 0.17 20.72
N PRO A 201 -3.51 -0.16 20.92
CA PRO A 201 -2.42 0.37 20.11
C PRO A 201 -2.44 -0.16 18.67
N TYR A 202 -2.94 -1.39 18.46
CA TYR A 202 -3.04 -2.12 17.19
C TYR A 202 -4.37 -2.88 17.12
N PHE A 203 -4.76 -3.36 15.94
CA PHE A 203 -6.11 -3.90 15.71
C PHE A 203 -6.43 -5.17 16.51
N PHE A 204 -5.54 -6.16 16.55
CA PHE A 204 -5.85 -7.45 17.19
C PHE A 204 -5.17 -7.69 18.53
N ASN A 205 -3.98 -7.13 18.76
CA ASN A 205 -3.15 -7.43 19.92
C ASN A 205 -2.31 -6.21 20.36
N LYS A 206 -1.43 -6.39 21.35
CA LYS A 206 -0.38 -5.41 21.67
C LYS A 206 0.75 -5.34 20.64
N GLN A 207 0.82 -6.32 19.74
CA GLN A 207 1.79 -6.37 18.64
C GLN A 207 1.08 -6.10 17.32
N PRO A 208 1.77 -5.45 16.35
CA PRO A 208 1.19 -5.18 15.04
C PRO A 208 1.01 -6.46 14.21
N THR A 209 0.09 -6.40 13.27
CA THR A 209 -0.25 -7.45 12.30
C THR A 209 -0.18 -6.92 10.87
N GLU A 210 -0.31 -7.80 9.86
CA GLU A 210 -0.46 -7.39 8.46
C GLU A 210 -1.65 -6.44 8.20
N LEU A 211 -2.71 -6.49 9.03
CA LEU A 211 -3.80 -5.51 8.94
C LEU A 211 -3.33 -4.11 9.36
N ASP A 212 -2.55 -4.00 10.43
CA ASP A 212 -2.01 -2.72 10.90
C ASP A 212 -1.14 -2.07 9.82
N ALA A 213 -0.27 -2.87 9.17
CA ALA A 213 0.55 -2.40 8.07
C ALA A 213 -0.29 -1.88 6.89
N LEU A 214 -1.33 -2.64 6.49
CA LEU A 214 -2.23 -2.26 5.41
C LEU A 214 -2.99 -0.97 5.70
N VAL A 215 -3.61 -0.89 6.88
CA VAL A 215 -4.38 0.29 7.30
C VAL A 215 -3.47 1.52 7.41
N PHE A 216 -2.29 1.37 7.99
CA PHE A 216 -1.31 2.45 8.07
C PHE A 216 -0.94 2.97 6.67
N GLY A 217 -0.60 2.08 5.74
CA GLY A 217 -0.23 2.47 4.38
C GLY A 217 -1.28 3.33 3.70
N HIS A 218 -2.54 2.91 3.73
CA HIS A 218 -3.64 3.67 3.14
C HIS A 218 -3.93 4.98 3.87
N LEU A 219 -4.14 4.94 5.19
CA LEU A 219 -4.52 6.13 5.94
C LEU A 219 -3.41 7.19 5.91
N PHE A 220 -2.14 6.78 6.12
CA PHE A 220 -1.02 7.69 6.11
C PHE A 220 -0.83 8.35 4.75
N THR A 221 -0.91 7.56 3.67
CA THR A 221 -0.79 8.09 2.31
C THR A 221 -1.92 9.06 1.97
N ILE A 222 -3.17 8.77 2.35
CA ILE A 222 -4.30 9.70 2.15
C ILE A 222 -4.11 10.99 2.94
N LEU A 223 -3.62 10.91 4.18
CA LEU A 223 -3.41 12.08 5.04
C LEU A 223 -2.28 13.00 4.56
N THR A 224 -1.29 12.43 3.87
CA THR A 224 -0.04 13.14 3.53
C THR A 224 0.11 13.48 2.05
N THR A 225 -0.68 12.87 1.17
CA THR A 225 -0.64 13.15 -0.26
C THR A 225 -1.51 14.35 -0.60
N GLN A 226 -0.96 15.30 -1.35
CA GLN A 226 -1.73 16.40 -1.90
C GLN A 226 -2.56 15.93 -3.09
N LEU A 227 -3.87 16.08 -2.97
CA LEU A 227 -4.86 15.86 -4.02
C LEU A 227 -5.47 17.19 -4.46
N THR A 228 -6.29 17.17 -5.51
CA THR A 228 -7.07 18.34 -5.97
C THR A 228 -8.08 18.82 -4.92
N SER A 229 -8.50 17.94 -4.01
CA SER A 229 -9.38 18.23 -2.88
C SER A 229 -8.87 17.58 -1.59
N ASN A 230 -9.02 18.28 -0.48
CA ASN A 230 -8.68 17.78 0.86
C ASN A 230 -9.84 17.05 1.55
N GLU A 231 -11.03 16.98 0.94
CA GLU A 231 -12.22 16.40 1.58
C GLU A 231 -12.01 14.97 2.07
N LEU A 232 -11.28 14.15 1.31
CA LEU A 232 -10.95 12.78 1.70
C LEU A 232 -10.11 12.72 2.99
N SER A 233 -9.09 13.55 3.10
CA SER A 233 -8.24 13.56 4.29
C SER A 233 -8.98 14.15 5.49
N GLU A 234 -9.86 15.14 5.29
CA GLU A 234 -10.74 15.68 6.34
C GLU A 234 -11.71 14.62 6.89
N LYS A 235 -12.24 13.71 6.05
CA LYS A 235 -13.04 12.58 6.53
C LYS A 235 -12.26 11.70 7.50
N ILE A 236 -11.00 11.38 7.20
CA ILE A 236 -10.14 10.57 8.08
C ILE A 236 -9.78 11.32 9.37
N LYS A 237 -9.54 12.63 9.30
CA LYS A 237 -9.17 13.45 10.46
C LYS A 237 -10.24 13.48 11.56
N ASN A 238 -11.50 13.19 11.24
CA ASN A 238 -12.57 13.05 12.22
C ASN A 238 -12.38 11.85 13.17
N TYR A 239 -11.50 10.90 12.84
CA TYR A 239 -11.23 9.69 13.63
C TYR A 239 -9.89 9.80 14.38
N GLY A 240 -9.89 10.50 15.52
CA GLY A 240 -8.68 10.81 16.28
C GLY A 240 -7.87 9.58 16.75
N ASN A 241 -8.51 8.44 16.99
CA ASN A 241 -7.81 7.20 17.34
C ASN A 241 -7.05 6.61 16.15
N LEU A 242 -7.59 6.72 14.93
CA LEU A 242 -6.89 6.32 13.70
C LEU A 242 -5.69 7.22 13.40
N LEU A 243 -5.82 8.53 13.65
CA LEU A 243 -4.67 9.46 13.56
C LEU A 243 -3.58 9.09 14.56
N SER A 244 -3.96 8.81 15.80
CA SER A 244 -3.04 8.38 16.86
C SER A 244 -2.34 7.07 16.52
N PHE A 245 -3.08 6.13 15.91
CA PHE A 245 -2.54 4.89 15.37
C PHE A 245 -1.50 5.15 14.27
N CYS A 246 -1.81 5.99 13.28
CA CYS A 246 -0.88 6.29 12.18
C CYS A 246 0.42 6.89 12.71
N ARG A 247 0.33 7.88 13.60
CA ARG A 247 1.49 8.51 14.25
C ARG A 247 2.33 7.50 15.04
N ARG A 248 1.69 6.57 15.75
CA ARG A 248 2.40 5.53 16.51
C ARG A 248 3.20 4.61 15.59
N VAL A 249 2.61 4.17 14.47
CA VAL A 249 3.28 3.30 13.50
C VAL A 249 4.44 4.04 12.82
N GLU A 250 4.24 5.31 12.45
CA GLU A 250 5.31 6.17 11.91
C GLU A 250 6.50 6.28 12.89
N GLN A 251 6.24 6.62 14.14
CA GLN A 251 7.28 6.75 15.17
C GLN A 251 8.04 5.44 15.42
N ASN A 252 7.32 4.34 15.62
CA ASN A 252 7.93 3.06 16.00
C ASN A 252 8.69 2.36 14.87
N PHE A 253 8.30 2.58 13.60
CA PHE A 253 8.83 1.81 12.48
C PHE A 253 9.52 2.66 11.40
N PHE A 254 9.30 3.99 11.39
CA PHE A 254 9.85 4.87 10.36
C PHE A 254 10.82 5.93 10.89
N GLU A 255 10.63 6.49 12.08
CA GLU A 255 11.49 7.56 12.58
C GLU A 255 12.83 7.08 13.19
N GLU A 256 12.90 5.90 13.81
CA GLU A 256 14.12 5.43 14.50
C GLU A 256 15.19 4.79 13.57
N ARG A 257 14.83 4.38 12.35
CA ARG A 257 15.73 3.60 11.47
C ARG A 257 16.44 4.41 10.37
N ASP A 258 16.09 5.68 10.18
CA ASP A 258 16.74 6.54 9.17
C ASP A 258 18.05 7.20 9.68
N GLY A 259 18.41 6.98 10.95
CA GLY A 259 19.63 7.52 11.57
C GLY A 259 20.94 6.81 11.21
N ASP A 260 20.90 5.53 10.82
CA ASP A 260 22.10 4.68 10.69
C ASP A 260 22.57 4.41 9.24
N SER A 261 21.94 5.03 8.24
CA SER A 261 22.25 4.78 6.82
C SER A 261 23.08 5.86 6.11
N THR A 262 23.64 6.84 6.83
CA THR A 262 24.44 7.92 6.21
C THR A 262 25.94 7.68 6.27
N ALA A 263 26.39 6.64 5.57
CA ALA A 263 27.80 6.52 5.14
C ALA A 263 27.95 5.80 3.79
N SER A 264 27.18 6.19 2.76
CA SER A 264 27.68 6.22 1.38
C SER A 264 26.73 6.97 0.44
N SER A 265 27.29 7.95 -0.27
CA SER A 265 26.77 8.63 -1.47
C SER A 265 25.35 9.23 -1.41
N SER A 266 25.30 10.50 -1.01
CA SER A 266 24.55 11.58 -1.69
C SER A 266 23.20 11.23 -2.33
N SER A 267 22.17 11.04 -1.50
CA SER A 267 20.81 11.47 -1.79
C SER A 267 20.25 12.13 -0.54
N ARG A 268 20.09 13.45 -0.58
CA ARG A 268 19.43 14.19 0.51
C ARG A 268 18.02 13.63 0.66
N PHE A 269 17.76 12.99 1.79
CA PHE A 269 16.42 12.87 2.33
C PHE A 269 15.85 14.30 2.43
N SER A 270 15.00 14.71 1.48
CA SER A 270 13.99 15.71 1.83
C SER A 270 12.95 14.97 2.66
N LYS A 271 12.83 15.37 3.93
CA LYS A 271 11.83 14.91 4.89
C LYS A 271 10.53 14.56 4.17
N GLY A 272 10.07 13.32 4.32
CA GLY A 272 8.71 12.96 3.90
C GLY A 272 7.69 13.84 4.65
N PRO A 273 6.45 13.92 4.15
CA PRO A 273 5.39 14.60 4.86
C PRO A 273 5.15 13.89 6.20
N SER A 274 5.58 14.53 7.29
CA SER A 274 5.26 14.11 8.65
C SER A 274 3.85 14.58 9.00
N LEU A 275 3.16 13.82 9.85
CA LEU A 275 1.92 14.26 10.50
C LEU A 275 2.24 15.35 11.53
N ILE A 276 2.47 16.59 11.07
CA ILE A 276 2.58 17.79 11.91
C ILE A 276 1.37 18.68 11.66
#